data_AF-A0A376GZX2-F1
#
_entry.id   AF-A0A376GZX2-F1
#
_cell.length_a   1.000
_cell.length_b   1.000
_cell.length_c   1.000
_cell.angle_alpha   90.00
_cell.angle_beta   90.00
_cell.angle_gamma   90.00
#
_symmetry.space_group_name_H-M   'P 1'
#
loop_
_entity.id
_entity.type
_entity.pdbx_description
1 polymer ?
#
loop_
_entity_poly.entity_id
_entity_poly.type
_entity_poly.pdbx_seq_one_letter_code
_entity_poly.pdbx_strand_id
1 'polypeptide(L)'
;MNEKIQRLIEELAEECRKEKVGLSLAVLDAEGEMALAQAGPESLVSIATLEQYNHVKEELTELDCDCPKHRMLKELYGIEMENTPKKTHTFVIDNPNDVLDIISRALRGEFK
;
A
#
# COMPACT_ATOMS: atom_id res chain seq x y z
N MET A 1 -12.98 -2.64 9.99
CA MET A 1 -11.89 -3.14 10.86
C MET A 1 -12.40 -3.20 12.29
N ASN A 2 -12.18 -4.28 13.04
CA ASN A 2 -12.69 -4.38 14.41
C ASN A 2 -11.74 -3.76 15.45
N GLU A 3 -12.27 -3.43 16.63
CA GLU A 3 -11.50 -2.78 17.70
C GLU A 3 -10.31 -3.60 18.20
N LYS A 4 -10.38 -4.94 18.11
CA LYS A 4 -9.27 -5.79 18.56
C LYS A 4 -8.03 -5.60 17.67
N ILE A 5 -8.23 -5.47 16.35
CA ILE A 5 -7.14 -5.20 15.40
C ILE A 5 -6.53 -3.83 15.70
N GLN A 6 -7.35 -2.80 15.92
CA GLN A 6 -6.87 -1.45 16.25
C GLN A 6 -6.02 -1.44 17.54
N ARG A 7 -6.49 -2.10 18.62
CA ARG A 7 -5.72 -2.20 19.86
C ARG A 7 -4.39 -2.92 19.69
N LEU A 8 -4.35 -4.00 18.91
CA LEU A 8 -3.09 -4.72 18.65
C LEU A 8 -2.09 -3.87 17.87
N ILE A 9 -2.56 -3.04 16.94
CA ILE A 9 -1.70 -2.09 16.21
C ILE A 9 -1.10 -1.06 17.18
N GLU A 10 -1.91 -0.51 18.10
CA GLU A 10 -1.45 0.45 19.10
C GLU A 10 -0.46 -0.15 20.10
N GLU A 11 -0.76 -1.35 20.61
CA GLU A 11 0.11 -2.09 21.53
C GLU A 11 1.46 -2.41 20.89
N LEU A 12 1.47 -2.91 19.64
CA LEU A 12 2.69 -3.19 18.90
C LEU A 12 3.53 -1.91 18.68
N ALA A 13 2.89 -0.82 18.26
CA ALA A 13 3.57 0.45 18.05
C ALA A 13 4.19 0.98 19.34
N GLU A 14 3.54 0.78 20.48
CA GLU A 14 4.06 1.17 21.78
C GLU A 14 5.29 0.36 22.19
N GLU A 15 5.26 -0.96 22.02
CA GLU A 15 6.43 -1.81 22.30
C GLU A 15 7.59 -1.49 21.35
N CYS A 16 7.34 -1.23 20.06
CA CYS A 16 8.37 -0.79 19.12
C CYS A 16 9.04 0.53 19.54
N ARG A 17 8.27 1.49 20.08
CA ARG A 17 8.84 2.74 20.64
C ARG A 17 9.77 2.47 21.81
N LYS A 18 9.37 1.61 22.75
CA LYS A 18 10.17 1.26 23.95
C LYS A 18 11.48 0.60 23.58
N GLU A 19 11.43 -0.36 22.66
CA GLU A 19 12.57 -1.17 22.24
C GLU A 19 13.41 -0.52 21.12
N LYS A 20 13.05 0.70 20.69
CA LYS A 20 13.72 1.44 19.60
C LYS A 20 13.75 0.65 18.28
N VAL A 21 12.70 -0.10 17.99
CA VAL A 21 12.50 -0.85 16.75
C VAL A 21 11.72 0.02 15.76
N GLY A 22 12.20 0.13 14.52
CA GLY A 22 11.47 0.81 13.46
C GLY A 22 10.30 -0.02 12.95
N LEU A 23 9.09 0.53 13.02
CA LEU A 23 7.86 -0.06 12.51
C LEU A 23 7.29 0.83 11.40
N SER A 24 6.98 0.21 10.27
CA SER A 24 6.05 0.73 9.27
C SER A 24 4.97 -0.32 9.08
N LEU A 25 3.71 0.04 9.29
CA LEU A 25 2.58 -0.88 9.18
C LEU A 25 1.39 -0.14 8.59
N ALA A 26 0.79 -0.75 7.56
CA ALA A 26 -0.50 -0.35 7.02
C ALA A 26 -1.45 -1.54 7.05
N VAL A 27 -2.71 -1.30 7.42
CA VAL A 27 -3.78 -2.30 7.36
C VAL A 27 -4.96 -1.66 6.64
N LEU A 28 -5.44 -2.33 5.59
CA LEU A 28 -6.61 -1.95 4.80
C LEU A 28 -7.62 -3.09 4.87
N ASP A 29 -8.87 -2.80 5.24
CA ASP A 29 -9.93 -3.80 5.19
C ASP A 29 -10.71 -3.80 3.87
N ALA A 30 -11.66 -4.73 3.75
CA ALA A 30 -12.46 -4.89 2.53
C ALA A 30 -13.45 -3.74 2.31
N GLU A 31 -13.76 -2.98 3.36
CA GLU A 31 -14.62 -1.80 3.32
C GLU A 31 -13.87 -0.54 2.85
N GLY A 32 -12.53 -0.59 2.82
CA GLY A 32 -11.66 0.51 2.42
C GLY A 32 -11.16 1.35 3.58
N GLU A 33 -11.40 0.94 4.83
CA GLU A 33 -10.87 1.62 6.00
C GLU A 33 -9.38 1.28 6.18
N MET A 34 -8.57 2.32 6.29
CA MET A 34 -7.13 2.20 6.46
C MET A 34 -6.70 2.62 7.88
N ALA A 35 -5.80 1.85 8.46
CA ALA A 35 -5.03 2.24 9.64
C ALA A 35 -3.54 2.23 9.31
N LEU A 36 -2.82 3.25 9.79
CA LEU A 36 -1.37 3.38 9.65
C LEU A 36 -0.74 3.44 11.04
N ALA A 37 0.35 2.70 11.23
CA ALA A 37 1.16 2.77 12.44
C ALA A 37 2.64 2.85 12.10
N GLN A 38 3.27 3.92 12.58
CA GLN A 38 4.71 4.14 12.51
C GLN A 38 5.24 4.37 13.93
N ALA A 39 6.33 3.69 14.27
CA ALA A 39 6.90 3.72 15.62
C ALA A 39 8.41 3.45 15.62
N GLY A 40 9.10 3.99 16.63
CA GLY A 40 10.55 3.87 16.78
C GLY A 40 11.32 5.05 16.19
N PRO A 41 12.66 4.93 16.07
CA PRO A 41 13.50 5.97 15.51
C PRO A 41 13.15 6.26 14.04
N GLU A 42 13.10 7.55 13.68
CA GLU A 42 12.73 8.02 12.34
C GLU A 42 13.50 7.30 11.22
N SER A 43 14.83 7.19 11.35
CA SER A 43 15.67 6.53 10.35
C SER A 43 15.31 5.06 10.15
N LEU A 44 14.95 4.34 11.23
CA LEU A 44 14.54 2.94 11.14
C LEU A 44 13.13 2.80 10.55
N VAL A 45 12.22 3.72 10.87
CA VAL A 45 10.88 3.78 10.25
C VAL A 45 11.00 4.02 8.74
N SER A 46 11.85 4.96 8.32
CA SER A 46 12.08 5.23 6.90
C SER A 46 12.62 4.02 6.15
N ILE A 47 13.59 3.31 6.75
CA ILE A 47 14.12 2.06 6.18
C ILE A 47 13.02 1.01 6.09
N ALA A 48 12.27 0.76 7.17
CA ALA A 48 11.18 -0.23 7.17
C ALA A 48 10.11 0.09 6.11
N THR A 49 9.79 1.37 5.91
CA THR A 49 8.84 1.82 4.88
C THR A 49 9.40 1.55 3.48
N LEU A 50 10.68 1.84 3.25
CA LEU A 50 11.33 1.58 1.96
C LEU A 50 11.38 0.10 1.63
N GLU A 51 11.73 -0.75 2.60
CA GLU A 51 11.76 -2.20 2.44
C GLU A 51 10.38 -2.77 2.09
N GLN A 52 9.30 -2.29 2.73
CA GLN A 52 7.94 -2.68 2.37
C GLN A 52 7.59 -2.29 0.93
N TYR A 53 7.94 -1.07 0.51
CA TYR A 53 7.71 -0.62 -0.85
C TYR A 53 8.46 -1.47 -1.87
N ASN A 54 9.75 -1.71 -1.65
CA ASN A 54 10.60 -2.51 -2.54
C ASN A 54 10.08 -3.93 -2.65
N HIS A 55 9.73 -4.56 -1.53
CA HIS A 55 9.20 -5.93 -1.52
C HIS A 55 7.93 -6.06 -2.37
N VAL A 56 6.96 -5.16 -2.19
CA VAL A 56 5.73 -5.19 -3.02
C VAL A 56 6.03 -4.91 -4.49
N LYS A 57 6.96 -4.01 -4.79
CA LYS A 57 7.38 -3.71 -6.17
C LYS A 57 8.00 -4.94 -6.86
N GLU A 58 8.84 -5.68 -6.14
CA GLU A 58 9.44 -6.92 -6.62
C GLU A 58 8.37 -7.98 -6.88
N GLU A 59 7.48 -8.24 -5.91
CA GLU A 59 6.37 -9.18 -6.09
C GLU A 59 5.47 -8.83 -7.28
N LEU A 60 5.13 -7.55 -7.45
CA LEU A 60 4.34 -7.09 -8.58
C LEU A 60 5.08 -7.23 -9.92
N THR A 61 6.40 -7.10 -9.93
CA THR A 61 7.23 -7.25 -11.13
C THR A 61 7.28 -8.71 -11.58
N GLU A 62 7.41 -9.64 -10.63
CA GLU A 62 7.45 -11.08 -10.89
C GLU A 62 6.05 -11.68 -11.17
N LEU A 63 4.99 -10.97 -10.80
CA LEU A 63 3.61 -11.42 -10.99
C LEU A 63 3.23 -11.53 -12.48
N ASP A 64 3.11 -12.77 -12.96
CA ASP A 64 2.59 -13.11 -14.30
C ASP A 64 1.05 -13.06 -14.34
N CYS A 65 0.50 -11.88 -14.08
CA CYS A 65 -0.91 -11.58 -14.23
C CYS A 65 -1.12 -10.20 -14.86
N ASP A 66 -1.96 -10.15 -15.89
CA ASP A 66 -2.21 -8.95 -16.69
C ASP A 66 -3.69 -8.52 -16.66
N CYS A 67 -4.38 -8.78 -15.55
CA CYS A 67 -5.75 -8.31 -15.34
C CYS A 67 -5.77 -6.79 -15.03
N PRO A 68 -6.90 -6.10 -15.23
CA PRO A 68 -6.98 -4.64 -15.04
C PRO A 68 -6.48 -4.14 -13.68
N LYS A 69 -6.75 -4.90 -12.60
CA LYS A 69 -6.30 -4.55 -11.25
C LYS A 69 -4.78 -4.62 -11.10
N HIS A 70 -4.14 -5.69 -11.59
CA HIS A 70 -2.69 -5.83 -11.52
C HIS A 70 -1.96 -4.86 -12.47
N ARG A 71 -2.55 -4.52 -13.62
CA ARG A 71 -2.05 -3.43 -14.48
C ARG A 71 -2.01 -2.09 -13.74
N MET A 72 -3.13 -1.72 -13.12
CA MET A 72 -3.22 -0.49 -12.33
C MET A 72 -2.19 -0.47 -11.20
N LEU A 73 -2.01 -1.58 -10.47
CA LEU A 73 -1.01 -1.68 -9.40
C LEU A 73 0.43 -1.58 -9.94
N LYS A 74 0.75 -2.27 -11.04
CA LYS A 74 2.06 -2.16 -11.70
C LYS A 74 2.37 -0.72 -12.14
N GLU A 75 1.39 -0.03 -12.71
CA GLU A 75 1.50 1.39 -13.08
C GLU A 75 1.74 2.30 -11.85
N LEU A 76 1.00 2.09 -10.75
CA LEU A 76 1.18 2.85 -9.50
C LEU A 76 2.59 2.68 -8.90
N TYR A 77 3.19 1.50 -9.07
CA TYR A 77 4.57 1.21 -8.62
C TYR A 77 5.64 1.55 -9.68
N GLY A 78 5.25 2.14 -10.81
CA GLY A 78 6.15 2.53 -11.90
C GLY A 78 6.87 1.35 -12.54
N ILE A 79 6.19 0.20 -12.65
CA ILE A 79 6.69 -1.01 -13.31
C ILE A 79 6.35 -0.94 -14.79
N GLU A 80 7.35 -1.01 -15.66
CA GLU A 80 7.15 -1.04 -17.11
C GLU A 80 6.49 -2.36 -17.53
N MET A 81 5.36 -2.27 -18.23
CA MET A 81 4.70 -3.44 -18.82
C MET A 81 4.89 -3.41 -20.34
N GLU A 82 5.46 -4.47 -20.91
CA GLU A 82 5.59 -4.59 -22.36
C GLU A 82 4.19 -4.75 -23.01
N ASN A 83 3.94 -3.98 -24.08
CA ASN A 83 2.90 -4.24 -25.10
C ASN A 83 1.41 -4.16 -24.69
N THR A 84 0.99 -3.30 -23.77
CA THR A 84 -0.44 -2.96 -23.63
C THR A 84 -0.75 -1.63 -24.34
N PRO A 85 -1.76 -1.57 -25.23
CA PRO A 85 -2.25 -0.29 -25.73
C PRO A 85 -2.76 0.49 -24.52
N LYS A 86 -2.11 1.61 -24.21
CA LYS A 86 -2.46 2.51 -23.11
C LYS A 86 -3.92 2.94 -23.27
N LYS A 87 -4.86 2.20 -22.67
CA LYS A 87 -6.15 2.77 -22.28
C LYS A 87 -5.82 3.68 -21.11
N THR A 88 -5.40 4.90 -21.43
CA THR A 88 -4.97 5.92 -20.49
C THR A 88 -6.15 6.33 -19.61
N HIS A 89 -6.37 5.61 -18.52
CA HIS A 89 -6.83 6.29 -17.33
C HIS A 89 -5.61 6.99 -16.74
N THR A 90 -5.46 8.28 -17.06
CA THR A 90 -4.48 9.10 -16.38
C THR A 90 -5.00 9.34 -14.96
N PHE A 91 -4.52 8.54 -14.01
CA PHE A 91 -4.76 8.81 -12.61
C PHE A 91 -3.92 10.03 -12.22
N VAL A 92 -4.58 11.18 -12.07
CA VAL A 92 -3.97 12.36 -11.46
C VAL A 92 -4.00 12.14 -9.96
N ILE A 93 -2.83 11.99 -9.34
CA ILE A 93 -2.68 11.81 -7.90
C ILE A 93 -2.13 13.13 -7.36
N ASP A 94 -3.01 13.98 -6.85
CA ASP A 94 -2.65 15.27 -6.27
C ASP A 94 -2.29 15.11 -4.78
N ASN A 95 -2.82 14.09 -4.11
CA ASN A 95 -2.52 13.77 -2.72
C ASN A 95 -2.70 12.27 -2.38
N PRO A 96 -2.20 11.80 -1.21
CA PRO A 96 -2.27 10.38 -0.83
C PRO A 96 -3.68 9.77 -0.70
N ASN A 97 -4.71 10.58 -0.43
CA ASN A 97 -6.10 10.09 -0.36
C ASN A 97 -6.64 9.73 -1.75
N ASP A 98 -6.08 10.29 -2.82
CA ASP A 98 -6.48 9.95 -4.18
C ASP A 98 -6.11 8.50 -4.50
N VAL A 99 -4.97 8.03 -3.98
CA VAL A 99 -4.56 6.62 -4.08
C VAL A 99 -5.56 5.72 -3.36
N LEU A 100 -6.03 6.12 -2.17
CA LEU A 100 -7.04 5.37 -1.41
C LEU A 100 -8.39 5.32 -2.11
N ASP A 101 -8.84 6.42 -2.69
CA ASP A 101 -10.07 6.47 -3.50
C ASP A 101 -9.95 5.54 -4.72
N ILE A 102 -8.84 5.64 -5.45
CA ILE A 102 -8.56 4.79 -6.62
C ILE A 102 -8.58 3.30 -6.23
N ILE A 103 -7.85 2.91 -5.19
CA ILE A 103 -7.82 1.53 -4.71
C ILE A 103 -9.22 1.07 -4.28
N SER A 104 -9.96 1.90 -3.54
CA SER A 104 -11.32 1.57 -3.08
C SER A 104 -12.28 1.32 -4.25
N ARG A 105 -12.23 2.17 -5.28
CA ARG A 105 -13.05 2.02 -6.51
C ARG A 105 -12.63 0.81 -7.33
N ALA A 106 -11.34 0.48 -7.36
CA ALA A 106 -10.83 -0.73 -8.00
C ALA A 106 -11.27 -2.00 -7.28
N LEU A 107 -11.29 -2.01 -5.93
CA LEU A 107 -11.82 -3.11 -5.14
C LEU A 107 -13.31 -3.35 -5.45
N ARG A 108 -14.10 -2.27 -5.58
CA ARG A 108 -15.52 -2.30 -5.98
C ARG A 108 -15.76 -2.68 -7.45
N GLY A 109 -14.71 -2.73 -8.28
CA GLY A 109 -14.79 -3.15 -9.68
C GLY A 109 -15.31 -2.07 -10.63
N GLU A 110 -15.09 -0.79 -10.31
CA GLU A 110 -15.57 0.37 -11.08
C GLU A 110 -14.73 0.66 -12.34
N PHE A 111 -13.52 0.11 -12.44
CA PHE A 111 -12.66 0.22 -13.64
C PHE A 111 -12.79 -1.06 -14.49
N LYS A 112 -13.76 -1.08 -15.42
CA LYS A 112 -13.99 -2.16 -16.40
C LYS A 112 -13.62 -1.73 -17.82
#